data_AF-A0A7Y4VQW7-F1
#
_entry.id   AF-A0A7Y4VQW7-F1
#
_cell.length_a   1.000
_cell.length_b   1.000
_cell.length_c   1.000
_cell.angle_alpha   90.00
_cell.angle_beta   90.00
_cell.angle_gamma   90.00
#
_symmetry.space_group_name_H-M   'P 1'
#
loop_
_entity.id
_entity.type
_entity.pdbx_description
1 polymer ?
#
loop_
_entity_poly.entity_id
_entity_poly.type
_entity_poly.pdbx_seq_one_letter_code
_entity_poly.pdbx_strand_id
1 'polypeptide(L)'
;MPVLGHAFAGVATAAAARSARPTTLAPSAWTALMVGFAYLPDVIGHGLLLCGVMTGPLWAHSVPVALPAAVIVGAVVSTLLYVPMAPVTALAALSVLIHIALDLLNGTTRAPWWPVAEQWVELRWTPLPDDPLNEFIYFCGAALVFLTGWWMRRPSAAISSPQTPTSAAARFRLVGHAAVIAIVAAAAIVHVLRGVRQSQLVRARATASTGDHAEAIRLAESAARWPWATGPGSAQYVMAEMLHQSGDRARAEAMYLESCRLGPDKFWPAADLALFHASGPEPTAERRRRVDPWRNVLSRRFARHPDLPRMLDKIDRALTSGDVTADHRRHSAEPDVSRGPTR
;
A
#
# COMPACT_ATOMS: atom_id res chain seq x y z
N MET A 1 0.84 -6.48 4.28
CA MET A 1 1.14 -5.15 4.83
C MET A 1 1.20 -5.33 6.33
N PRO A 2 2.30 -4.94 6.97
CA PRO A 2 2.53 -5.19 8.39
C PRO A 2 1.80 -4.14 9.25
N VAL A 3 0.46 -4.20 9.20
CA VAL A 3 -0.43 -3.28 9.90
C VAL A 3 -0.18 -3.29 11.41
N LEU A 4 -0.18 -4.46 12.03
CA LEU A 4 0.10 -4.60 13.46
C LEU A 4 1.55 -4.25 13.78
N GLY A 5 2.48 -4.53 12.86
CA GLY A 5 3.88 -4.14 12.99
C GLY A 5 4.07 -2.63 13.21
N HIS A 6 3.32 -1.80 12.50
CA HIS A 6 3.34 -0.34 12.69
C HIS A 6 2.87 0.07 14.08
N ALA A 7 1.79 -0.53 14.58
CA ALA A 7 1.32 -0.26 15.95
C ALA A 7 2.36 -0.63 17.01
N PHE A 8 2.99 -1.81 16.89
CA PHE A 8 4.03 -2.25 17.81
C PHE A 8 5.27 -1.35 17.76
N ALA A 9 5.66 -0.88 16.58
CA ALA A 9 6.74 0.10 16.43
C ALA A 9 6.42 1.42 17.17
N GLY A 10 5.18 1.90 17.06
CA GLY A 10 4.71 3.08 17.81
C GLY A 10 4.74 2.88 19.33
N VAL A 11 4.28 1.71 19.82
CA VAL A 11 4.33 1.36 21.25
C VAL A 11 5.78 1.27 21.76
N ALA A 12 6.67 0.61 21.00
CA ALA A 12 8.09 0.50 21.34
C ALA A 12 8.77 1.88 21.40
N THR A 13 8.47 2.74 20.40
CA THR A 13 8.95 4.13 20.36
C THR A 13 8.47 4.93 21.57
N ALA A 14 7.19 4.80 21.94
CA ALA A 14 6.63 5.44 23.13
C ALA A 14 7.32 5.00 24.43
N ALA A 15 7.62 3.70 24.55
CA ALA A 15 8.27 3.13 25.74
C ALA A 15 9.73 3.58 25.90
N ALA A 16 10.44 3.73 24.79
CA ALA A 16 11.83 4.18 24.74
C ALA A 16 11.95 5.70 24.95
N ALA A 17 11.09 6.48 24.29
CA ALA A 17 11.16 7.94 24.27
C ALA A 17 10.18 8.59 25.26
N ARG A 18 10.30 8.29 26.57
CA ARG A 18 9.39 8.91 27.57
C ARG A 18 9.46 10.44 27.51
N SER A 19 8.29 11.10 27.56
CA SER A 19 8.23 12.55 27.76
C SER A 19 8.93 12.92 29.07
N ALA A 20 10.00 13.71 28.99
CA ALA A 20 10.73 14.20 30.15
C ALA A 20 10.02 15.36 30.87
N ARG A 21 8.87 15.84 30.36
CA ARG A 21 8.16 17.00 30.91
C ARG A 21 6.88 16.63 31.68
N PRO A 22 6.57 17.38 32.76
CA PRO A 22 5.54 17.02 33.75
C PRO A 22 4.11 17.50 33.43
N THR A 23 3.76 17.83 32.18
CA THR A 23 2.36 18.17 31.88
C THR A 23 1.47 16.93 32.05
N THR A 24 0.25 17.07 32.54
CA THR A 24 -0.64 15.92 32.81
C THR A 24 -1.16 15.25 31.53
N LEU A 25 -1.29 16.02 30.44
CA LEU A 25 -1.81 15.56 29.15
C LEU A 25 -0.78 14.81 28.31
N ALA A 26 0.50 15.22 28.36
CA ALA A 26 1.53 14.63 27.49
C ALA A 26 1.77 13.14 27.79
N PRO A 27 1.95 12.68 29.04
CA PRO A 27 2.16 11.26 29.35
C PRO A 27 1.00 10.35 28.96
N SER A 28 -0.24 10.84 29.07
CA SER A 28 -1.44 10.07 28.71
C SER A 28 -1.65 9.95 27.21
N ALA A 29 -1.39 11.00 26.44
CA ALA A 29 -1.57 10.99 24.99
C ALA A 29 -0.34 10.42 24.24
N TRP A 30 0.81 10.33 24.92
CA TRP A 30 2.09 9.98 24.30
C TRP A 30 2.05 8.71 23.47
N THR A 31 1.57 7.61 24.06
CA THR A 31 1.51 6.31 23.36
C THR A 31 0.58 6.38 22.16
N ALA A 32 -0.59 7.00 22.30
CA ALA A 32 -1.54 7.17 21.20
C ALA A 32 -0.94 8.00 20.06
N LEU A 33 -0.19 9.05 20.39
CA LEU A 33 0.50 9.88 19.41
C LEU A 33 1.60 9.12 18.67
N MET A 34 2.46 8.37 19.37
CA MET A 34 3.51 7.58 18.72
C MET A 34 2.94 6.47 17.85
N VAL A 35 1.86 5.82 18.28
CA VAL A 35 1.13 4.86 17.44
C VAL A 35 0.51 5.57 16.23
N GLY A 36 -0.11 6.73 16.42
CA GLY A 36 -0.65 7.54 15.33
C GLY A 36 0.42 7.98 14.32
N PHE A 37 1.62 8.35 14.78
CA PHE A 37 2.75 8.70 13.92
C PHE A 37 3.20 7.51 13.07
N ALA A 38 3.18 6.30 13.64
CA ALA A 38 3.49 5.09 12.89
C ALA A 38 2.53 4.89 11.72
N TYR A 39 1.25 5.28 11.83
CA TYR A 39 0.27 5.20 10.73
C TYR A 39 0.15 6.47 9.90
N LEU A 40 0.98 7.49 10.13
CA LEU A 40 0.86 8.77 9.45
C LEU A 40 0.93 8.64 7.91
N PRO A 41 1.84 7.84 7.33
CA PRO A 41 1.85 7.57 5.89
C PRO A 41 0.51 7.02 5.37
N ASP A 42 -0.06 6.03 6.05
CA ASP A 42 -1.34 5.45 5.66
C ASP A 42 -2.48 6.46 5.74
N VAL A 43 -2.58 7.23 6.83
CA VAL A 43 -3.64 8.22 7.02
C VAL A 43 -3.58 9.30 5.95
N ILE A 44 -2.38 9.81 5.64
CA ILE A 44 -2.18 10.79 4.57
C ILE A 44 -2.58 10.19 3.22
N GLY A 45 -2.10 8.98 2.90
CA GLY A 45 -2.40 8.32 1.63
C GLY A 45 -3.88 8.08 1.41
N HIS A 46 -4.57 7.56 2.42
CA HIS A 46 -6.02 7.34 2.35
C HIS A 46 -6.81 8.65 2.31
N GLY A 47 -6.44 9.66 3.11
CA GLY A 47 -7.12 10.96 3.11
C GLY A 47 -7.03 11.65 1.76
N LEU A 48 -5.84 11.68 1.18
CA LEU A 48 -5.58 12.26 -0.14
C LEU A 48 -6.34 11.56 -1.27
N LEU A 49 -6.43 10.22 -1.19
CA LEU A 49 -7.18 9.41 -2.15
C LEU A 49 -8.70 9.63 -2.01
N LEU A 50 -9.21 9.69 -0.78
CA LEU A 50 -10.63 9.96 -0.51
C LEU A 50 -11.05 11.37 -0.93
N CYS A 51 -10.15 12.36 -0.81
CA CYS A 51 -10.40 13.71 -1.29
C CYS A 51 -10.27 13.87 -2.81
N GLY A 52 -9.95 12.80 -3.55
CA GLY A 52 -9.75 12.86 -5.00
C GLY A 52 -8.54 13.69 -5.42
N VAL A 53 -7.69 14.09 -4.48
CA VAL A 53 -6.46 14.86 -4.76
C VAL A 53 -5.46 13.97 -5.51
N MET A 54 -5.53 12.66 -5.28
CA MET A 54 -4.47 11.73 -5.64
C MET A 54 -5.01 10.43 -6.24
N THR A 55 -4.28 9.87 -7.20
CA THR A 55 -4.68 8.68 -7.95
C THR A 55 -3.95 7.40 -7.51
N GLY A 56 -2.95 7.51 -6.61
CA GLY A 56 -2.18 6.35 -6.16
C GLY A 56 -1.45 6.55 -4.83
N PRO A 57 -1.16 5.46 -4.10
CA PRO A 57 -0.63 5.48 -2.73
C PRO A 57 0.89 5.76 -2.62
N LEU A 58 1.60 5.85 -3.75
CA LEU A 58 3.07 5.97 -3.80
C LEU A 58 3.62 7.20 -3.05
N TRP A 59 2.80 8.24 -2.90
CA TRP A 59 3.20 9.55 -2.40
C TRP A 59 3.39 9.53 -0.90
N ALA A 60 2.47 8.89 -0.18
CA ALA A 60 2.48 8.92 1.27
C ALA A 60 3.59 8.03 1.87
N HIS A 61 4.10 7.08 1.08
CA HIS A 61 5.17 6.16 1.46
C HIS A 61 6.55 6.57 0.90
N SER A 62 6.65 7.79 0.37
CA SER A 62 7.91 8.37 -0.07
C SER A 62 8.61 9.08 1.08
N VAL A 63 9.91 8.84 1.25
CA VAL A 63 10.77 9.51 2.23
C VAL A 63 10.80 11.03 1.99
N PRO A 64 11.05 11.54 0.76
CA PRO A 64 10.97 12.98 0.48
C PRO A 64 9.65 13.66 0.86
N VAL A 65 8.52 12.95 0.82
CA VAL A 65 7.19 13.50 1.16
C VAL A 65 6.88 13.34 2.64
N ALA A 66 7.20 12.18 3.21
CA ALA A 66 6.81 11.83 4.57
C ALA A 66 7.66 12.54 5.63
N LEU A 67 8.93 12.89 5.33
CA LEU A 67 9.77 13.66 6.26
C LEU A 67 9.25 15.10 6.50
N PRO A 68 8.90 15.90 5.47
CA PRO A 68 8.21 17.17 5.68
C PRO A 68 6.91 17.04 6.47
N ALA A 69 6.11 15.99 6.21
CA ALA A 69 4.90 15.73 6.98
C ALA A 69 5.20 15.49 8.47
N ALA A 70 6.29 14.77 8.79
CA ALA A 70 6.75 14.58 10.16
C ALA A 70 7.16 15.90 10.84
N VAL A 71 7.74 16.86 10.11
CA VAL A 71 8.04 18.20 10.64
C VAL A 71 6.77 18.97 10.97
N ILE A 72 5.78 18.96 10.08
CA ILE A 72 4.48 19.62 10.30
C ILE A 72 3.78 19.03 11.52
N VAL A 73 3.68 17.70 11.57
CA VAL A 73 3.08 16.99 12.71
C VAL A 73 3.86 17.24 14.00
N GLY A 74 5.20 17.26 13.94
CA GLY A 74 6.06 17.61 15.06
C GLY A 74 5.80 19.01 15.60
N ALA A 75 5.64 20.01 14.74
CA ALA A 75 5.29 21.38 15.11
C ALA A 75 3.91 21.47 15.78
N VAL A 76 2.90 20.81 15.21
CA VAL A 76 1.54 20.77 15.76
C VAL A 76 1.54 20.13 17.14
N VAL A 77 2.14 18.95 17.30
CA VAL A 77 2.18 18.22 18.58
C VAL A 77 3.03 18.97 19.61
N SER A 78 4.14 19.57 19.19
CA SER A 78 4.97 20.43 20.04
C SER A 78 4.16 21.60 20.62
N THR A 79 3.36 22.24 19.78
CA THR A 79 2.48 23.35 20.18
C THR A 79 1.37 22.89 21.11
N LEU A 80 0.67 21.80 20.77
CA LEU A 80 -0.47 21.29 21.55
C LEU A 80 -0.07 20.75 22.92
N LEU A 81 1.12 20.14 23.03
CA LEU A 81 1.57 19.49 24.27
C LEU A 81 2.64 20.26 25.04
N TYR A 82 3.08 21.43 24.54
CA TYR A 82 4.14 22.25 25.13
C TYR A 82 5.46 21.47 25.35
N VAL A 83 5.79 20.59 24.41
CA VAL A 83 7.01 19.77 24.40
C VAL A 83 8.00 20.32 23.36
N PRO A 84 9.32 20.15 23.52
CA PRO A 84 10.28 20.67 22.56
C PRO A 84 10.06 20.08 21.15
N MET A 85 10.08 20.93 20.12
CA MET A 85 9.78 20.52 18.74
C MET A 85 10.78 19.51 18.17
N ALA A 86 12.08 19.72 18.43
CA ALA A 86 13.15 18.89 17.90
C ALA A 86 12.99 17.38 18.23
N PRO A 87 12.84 16.95 19.51
CA PRO A 87 12.67 15.53 19.82
C PRO A 87 11.36 14.96 19.28
N VAL A 88 10.24 15.69 19.29
CA VAL A 88 8.98 15.19 18.71
C VAL A 88 9.11 14.99 17.21
N THR A 89 9.71 15.95 16.51
CA THR A 89 9.95 15.86 15.07
C THR A 89 10.87 14.69 14.75
N ALA A 90 11.94 14.49 15.52
CA ALA A 90 12.85 13.36 15.36
C ALA A 90 12.14 12.01 15.55
N LEU A 91 11.25 11.90 16.55
CA LEU A 91 10.47 10.68 16.79
C LEU A 91 9.42 10.44 15.71
N ALA A 92 8.73 11.48 15.26
CA ALA A 92 7.78 11.39 14.15
C ALA A 92 8.51 10.92 12.87
N ALA A 93 9.67 11.53 12.56
CA ALA A 93 10.49 11.14 11.42
C ALA A 93 10.98 9.70 11.53
N LEU A 94 11.51 9.30 12.70
CA LEU A 94 11.93 7.92 12.94
C LEU A 94 10.77 6.94 12.76
N SER A 95 9.60 7.25 13.32
CA SER A 95 8.42 6.39 13.22
C SER A 95 7.94 6.22 11.77
N VAL A 96 7.94 7.32 11.00
CA VAL A 96 7.64 7.31 9.56
C VAL A 96 8.66 6.49 8.78
N LEU A 97 9.95 6.63 9.09
CA LEU A 97 11.01 5.85 8.41
C LEU A 97 10.89 4.36 8.72
N ILE A 98 10.56 3.99 9.97
CA ILE A 98 10.29 2.60 10.34
C ILE A 98 9.07 2.06 9.59
N HIS A 99 7.99 2.84 9.47
CA HIS A 99 6.82 2.46 8.66
C HIS A 99 7.22 2.17 7.21
N ILE A 100 7.92 3.10 6.56
CA ILE A 100 8.36 2.94 5.18
C ILE A 100 9.28 1.71 5.04
N ALA A 101 10.19 1.50 5.99
CA ALA A 101 11.07 0.33 5.99
C ALA A 101 10.28 -0.99 6.13
N LEU A 102 9.29 -1.05 7.00
CA LEU A 102 8.43 -2.22 7.16
C LEU A 102 7.61 -2.50 5.90
N ASP A 103 7.11 -1.47 5.23
CA ASP A 103 6.43 -1.63 3.95
C ASP A 103 7.37 -2.03 2.80
N LEU A 104 8.62 -1.54 2.79
CA LEU A 104 9.63 -2.00 1.84
C LEU A 104 9.96 -3.49 2.06
N LEU A 105 10.10 -3.91 3.32
CA LEU A 105 10.33 -5.31 3.68
C LEU A 105 9.14 -6.20 3.33
N ASN A 106 7.92 -5.66 3.37
CA ASN A 106 6.70 -6.36 2.95
C ASN A 106 6.46 -6.28 1.43
N GLY A 107 7.32 -5.59 0.67
CA GLY A 107 7.15 -5.38 -0.78
C GLY A 107 5.91 -4.56 -1.18
N THR A 108 5.34 -3.81 -0.23
CA THR A 108 4.13 -2.99 -0.43
C THR A 108 4.46 -1.58 -0.88
N THR A 109 5.61 -1.05 -0.46
CA THR A 109 6.17 0.20 -1.01
C THR A 109 7.21 -0.14 -2.05
N ARG A 110 7.10 0.46 -3.24
CA ARG A 110 7.98 0.15 -4.36
C ARG A 110 8.83 1.33 -4.81
N ALA A 111 8.54 2.56 -4.38
CA ALA A 111 9.30 3.75 -4.76
C ALA A 111 9.54 4.70 -3.55
N PRO A 112 10.38 4.32 -2.58
CA PRO A 112 10.58 5.10 -1.35
C PRO A 112 11.22 6.48 -1.60
N TRP A 113 11.80 6.68 -2.78
CA TRP A 113 12.52 7.91 -3.15
C TRP A 113 11.74 8.81 -4.12
N TRP A 114 10.47 8.50 -4.42
CA TRP A 114 9.65 9.35 -5.29
C TRP A 114 9.51 10.78 -4.70
N PRO A 115 9.47 11.87 -5.49
CA PRO A 115 9.60 11.95 -6.95
C PRO A 115 11.06 12.01 -7.43
N VAL A 116 12.04 11.94 -6.51
CA VAL A 116 13.47 12.05 -6.85
C VAL A 116 13.93 10.85 -7.68
N ALA A 117 13.41 9.66 -7.37
CA ALA A 117 13.61 8.46 -8.19
C ALA A 117 12.33 7.65 -8.33
N GLU A 118 12.01 7.27 -9.56
CA GLU A 118 10.91 6.37 -9.90
C GLU A 118 11.32 4.89 -9.82
N GLN A 119 12.56 4.61 -9.42
CA GLN A 119 13.11 3.26 -9.40
C GLN A 119 12.43 2.38 -8.36
N TRP A 120 12.23 1.14 -8.78
CA TRP A 120 11.56 0.11 -8.00
C TRP A 120 12.54 -0.55 -7.06
N VAL A 121 12.27 -0.46 -5.75
CA VAL A 121 13.06 -1.13 -4.73
C VAL A 121 12.30 -2.37 -4.29
N GLU A 122 12.75 -3.53 -4.78
CA GLU A 122 12.29 -4.84 -4.30
C GLU A 122 13.36 -5.45 -3.39
N LEU A 123 13.06 -5.54 -2.10
CA LEU A 123 13.89 -6.29 -1.17
C LEU A 123 13.52 -7.77 -1.26
N ARG A 124 14.41 -8.60 -1.80
CA ARG A 124 14.25 -10.07 -1.88
C ARG A 124 14.55 -10.76 -0.54
N TRP A 125 14.11 -10.19 0.57
CA TRP A 125 14.33 -10.73 1.91
C TRP A 125 13.14 -11.60 2.34
N THR A 126 13.32 -12.42 3.38
CA THR A 126 12.26 -13.30 3.92
C THR A 126 10.96 -12.53 4.06
N PRO A 127 9.86 -13.01 3.44
CA PRO A 127 8.59 -12.30 3.50
C PRO A 127 8.17 -12.17 4.96
N LEU A 128 7.81 -10.95 5.36
CA LEU A 128 7.06 -10.74 6.58
C LEU A 128 5.77 -11.58 6.49
N PRO A 129 5.26 -12.09 7.64
CA PRO A 129 4.01 -12.83 7.62
C PRO A 129 2.89 -12.01 6.97
N ASP A 130 2.16 -12.63 6.06
CA ASP A 130 1.06 -12.00 5.32
C ASP A 130 -0.31 -12.30 5.93
N ASP A 131 -0.42 -13.29 6.82
CA ASP A 131 -1.60 -13.54 7.61
C ASP A 131 -1.61 -12.75 8.93
N PRO A 132 -2.79 -12.25 9.38
CA PRO A 132 -2.87 -11.39 10.56
C PRO A 132 -2.39 -12.04 11.86
N LEU A 133 -2.54 -13.37 11.97
CA LEU A 133 -2.19 -14.10 13.19
C LEU A 133 -0.68 -14.24 13.33
N ASN A 134 0.02 -14.68 12.29
CA ASN A 134 1.47 -14.76 12.30
C ASN A 134 2.10 -13.37 12.34
N GLU A 135 1.48 -12.37 11.71
CA GLU A 135 1.89 -10.98 11.86
C GLU A 135 1.82 -10.55 13.33
N PHE A 136 0.69 -10.81 14.00
CA PHE A 136 0.52 -10.53 15.43
C PHE A 136 1.59 -11.24 16.26
N ILE A 137 1.78 -12.56 16.07
CA ILE A 137 2.76 -13.35 16.82
C ILE A 137 4.18 -12.81 16.61
N TYR A 138 4.55 -12.53 15.36
CA TYR A 138 5.88 -12.06 15.00
C TYR A 138 6.19 -10.70 15.63
N PHE A 139 5.32 -9.70 15.41
CA PHE A 139 5.56 -8.35 15.91
C PHE A 139 5.32 -8.20 17.41
N CYS A 140 4.39 -8.96 18.00
CA CYS A 140 4.24 -9.04 19.45
C CYS A 140 5.48 -9.65 20.08
N GLY A 141 5.99 -10.76 19.53
CA GLY A 141 7.25 -11.38 19.98
C GLY A 141 8.43 -10.42 19.87
N ALA A 142 8.60 -9.76 18.73
CA ALA A 142 9.66 -8.75 18.53
C ALA A 142 9.55 -7.58 19.51
N ALA A 143 8.33 -7.07 19.74
CA ALA A 143 8.08 -6.00 20.71
C ALA A 143 8.40 -6.45 22.14
N LEU A 144 8.02 -7.66 22.54
CA LEU A 144 8.33 -8.22 23.86
C LEU A 144 9.84 -8.37 24.08
N VAL A 145 10.57 -8.88 23.08
CA VAL A 145 12.04 -8.99 23.14
C VAL A 145 12.67 -7.61 23.28
N PHE A 146 12.24 -6.64 22.46
CA PHE A 146 12.72 -5.26 22.54
C PHE A 146 12.46 -4.65 23.92
N LEU A 147 11.22 -4.74 24.41
CA LEU A 147 10.82 -4.17 25.70
C LEU A 147 11.57 -4.82 26.87
N THR A 148 11.81 -6.13 26.79
CA THR A 148 12.58 -6.87 27.80
C THR A 148 14.05 -6.42 27.80
N GLY A 149 14.68 -6.36 26.63
CA GLY A 149 16.06 -5.88 26.50
C GLY A 149 16.23 -4.42 26.92
N TRP A 150 15.24 -3.58 26.59
CA TRP A 150 15.18 -2.19 27.04
C TRP A 150 15.04 -2.08 28.56
N TRP A 151 14.17 -2.89 29.16
CA TRP A 151 13.97 -2.91 30.61
C TRP A 151 15.22 -3.35 31.36
N MET A 152 15.91 -4.38 30.87
CA MET A 152 17.18 -4.87 31.45
C MET A 152 18.31 -3.85 31.37
N ARG A 153 18.35 -3.02 30.32
CA ARG A 153 19.39 -1.98 30.13
C ARG A 153 19.07 -0.68 30.83
N ARG A 154 17.86 -0.53 31.38
CA ARG A 154 17.45 0.70 32.03
C ARG A 154 18.24 0.81 33.34
N PRO A 155 19.08 1.86 33.52
CA PRO A 155 19.79 2.03 34.78
C PRO A 155 18.76 2.07 35.91
N SER A 156 18.94 1.26 36.96
CA SER A 156 18.04 1.12 38.11
C SER A 156 17.83 2.42 38.91
N ALA A 157 18.47 3.51 38.48
CA ALA A 157 18.33 4.84 39.03
C ALA A 157 16.94 5.40 38.73
N ALA A 158 16.19 5.67 39.79
CA ALA A 158 14.86 6.26 39.82
C ALA A 158 13.69 5.32 39.45
N ILE A 159 13.52 4.27 40.26
CA ILE A 159 12.18 3.99 40.78
C ILE A 159 11.84 5.16 41.71
N SER A 160 11.53 6.32 41.14
CA SER A 160 10.92 7.42 41.90
C SER A 160 9.67 6.84 42.53
N SER A 161 9.49 7.03 43.84
CA SER A 161 8.32 6.57 44.58
C SER A 161 7.06 6.80 43.76
N PRO A 162 6.18 5.80 43.60
CA PRO A 162 4.98 5.93 42.80
C PRO A 162 4.16 7.07 43.39
N GLN A 163 4.25 8.26 42.79
CA GLN A 163 3.32 9.33 43.11
C GLN A 163 1.95 8.79 42.75
N THR A 164 1.10 8.66 43.75
CA THR A 164 -0.27 8.18 43.55
C THR A 164 -0.89 9.08 42.49
N PRO A 165 -1.20 8.53 41.30
CA PRO A 165 -1.67 9.33 40.20
C PRO A 165 -2.96 10.02 40.64
N THR A 166 -3.06 11.33 40.40
CA THR A 166 -4.32 12.04 40.62
C THR A 166 -5.43 11.38 39.80
N SER A 167 -6.68 11.46 40.28
CA SER A 167 -7.84 10.88 39.57
C SER A 167 -7.94 11.38 38.13
N ALA A 168 -7.54 12.63 37.86
CA ALA A 168 -7.44 13.20 36.52
C ALA A 168 -6.38 12.49 35.66
N ALA A 169 -5.16 12.28 36.17
CA ALA A 169 -4.11 11.57 35.44
C ALA A 169 -4.48 10.10 35.14
N ALA A 170 -5.21 9.45 36.04
CA ALA A 170 -5.76 8.12 35.81
C ALA A 170 -6.78 8.10 34.67
N ARG A 171 -7.73 9.04 34.65
CA ARG A 171 -8.72 9.18 33.58
C ARG A 171 -8.05 9.44 32.22
N PHE A 172 -7.08 10.36 32.15
CA PHE A 172 -6.40 10.64 30.89
C PHE A 172 -5.60 9.44 30.36
N ARG A 173 -4.96 8.65 31.23
CA ARG A 173 -4.30 7.40 30.80
C ARG A 173 -5.29 6.39 30.24
N LEU A 174 -6.48 6.27 30.83
CA LEU A 174 -7.54 5.41 30.29
C LEU A 174 -7.95 5.87 28.88
N VAL A 175 -8.10 7.18 28.68
CA VAL A 175 -8.38 7.77 27.35
C VAL A 175 -7.25 7.46 26.36
N GLY A 176 -6.00 7.59 26.76
CA GLY A 176 -4.84 7.24 25.93
C GLY A 176 -4.83 5.77 25.51
N HIS A 177 -5.07 4.85 26.46
CA HIS A 177 -5.17 3.42 26.14
C HIS A 177 -6.37 3.12 25.23
N ALA A 178 -7.53 3.72 25.49
CA ALA A 178 -8.71 3.58 24.65
C ALA A 178 -8.44 4.08 23.21
N ALA A 179 -7.70 5.18 23.06
CA ALA A 179 -7.29 5.68 21.75
C ALA A 179 -6.33 4.72 21.02
N VAL A 180 -5.33 4.15 21.72
CA VAL A 180 -4.45 3.13 21.13
C VAL A 180 -5.24 1.90 20.70
N ILE A 181 -6.14 1.39 21.56
CA ILE A 181 -7.00 0.25 21.24
C ILE A 181 -7.87 0.56 20.02
N ALA A 182 -8.45 1.76 19.95
CA ALA A 182 -9.26 2.17 18.82
C ALA A 182 -8.46 2.24 17.50
N ILE A 183 -7.23 2.78 17.52
CA ILE A 183 -6.35 2.83 16.35
C ILE A 183 -6.01 1.41 15.90
N VAL A 184 -5.58 0.54 16.82
CA VAL A 184 -5.21 -0.85 16.51
C VAL A 184 -6.41 -1.63 15.99
N ALA A 185 -7.58 -1.47 16.60
CA ALA A 185 -8.81 -2.13 16.15
C ALA A 185 -9.22 -1.65 14.76
N ALA A 186 -9.19 -0.34 14.49
CA ALA A 186 -9.50 0.21 13.17
C ALA A 186 -8.53 -0.33 12.11
N ALA A 187 -7.24 -0.37 12.42
CA ALA A 187 -6.22 -0.90 11.53
C ALA A 187 -6.43 -2.40 11.24
N ALA A 188 -6.72 -3.20 12.28
CA ALA A 188 -7.05 -4.62 12.14
C ALA A 188 -8.31 -4.85 11.30
N ILE A 189 -9.37 -4.06 11.49
CA ILE A 189 -10.60 -4.12 10.68
C ILE A 189 -10.28 -3.83 9.21
N VAL A 190 -9.53 -2.77 8.93
CA VAL A 190 -9.12 -2.42 7.55
C VAL A 190 -8.30 -3.54 6.93
N HIS A 191 -7.41 -4.18 7.69
CA HIS A 191 -6.61 -5.31 7.23
C HIS A 191 -7.49 -6.52 6.87
N VAL A 192 -8.42 -6.91 7.75
CA VAL A 192 -9.37 -8.02 7.49
C VAL A 192 -10.21 -7.73 6.24
N LEU A 193 -10.76 -6.52 6.14
CA LEU A 193 -11.55 -6.11 4.98
C LEU A 193 -10.73 -6.16 3.67
N ARG A 194 -9.47 -5.74 3.71
CA ARG A 194 -8.57 -5.85 2.57
C ARG A 194 -8.26 -7.30 2.21
N GLY A 195 -8.11 -8.19 3.20
CA GLY A 195 -8.00 -9.63 2.97
C GLY A 195 -9.24 -10.21 2.26
N VAL A 196 -10.44 -9.76 2.65
CA VAL A 196 -11.69 -10.09 1.94
C VAL A 196 -11.68 -9.56 0.51
N ARG A 197 -11.20 -8.32 0.26
CA ARG A 197 -11.08 -7.80 -1.11
C ARG A 197 -10.07 -8.57 -1.95
N GLN A 198 -8.96 -8.98 -1.34
CA GLN A 198 -7.95 -9.77 -2.01
C GLN A 198 -8.50 -11.14 -2.42
N SER A 199 -9.23 -11.82 -1.53
CA SER A 199 -9.86 -13.11 -1.87
C SER A 199 -10.92 -12.95 -2.96
N GLN A 200 -11.69 -11.85 -2.95
CA GLN A 200 -12.61 -11.51 -4.04
C GLN A 200 -11.89 -11.33 -5.38
N LEU A 201 -10.75 -10.63 -5.40
CA LEU A 201 -9.94 -10.43 -6.61
C LEU A 201 -9.35 -11.75 -7.12
N VAL A 202 -8.84 -12.60 -6.24
CA VAL A 202 -8.31 -13.93 -6.60
C VAL A 202 -9.42 -14.79 -7.21
N ARG A 203 -10.61 -14.79 -6.57
CA ARG A 203 -11.78 -15.49 -7.11
C ARG A 203 -12.22 -14.92 -8.45
N ALA A 204 -12.22 -13.59 -8.63
CA ALA A 204 -12.55 -12.95 -9.90
C ALA A 204 -11.64 -13.44 -11.03
N ARG A 205 -10.33 -13.55 -10.79
CA ARG A 205 -9.37 -14.09 -11.76
C ARG A 205 -9.60 -15.57 -12.06
N ALA A 206 -9.87 -16.38 -11.03
CA ALA A 206 -10.19 -17.79 -11.21
C ALA A 206 -11.48 -17.97 -12.04
N THR A 207 -12.55 -17.23 -11.73
CA THR A 207 -13.81 -17.25 -12.47
C THR A 207 -13.65 -16.73 -13.91
N ALA A 208 -12.81 -15.70 -14.11
CA ALA A 208 -12.45 -15.21 -15.43
C ALA A 208 -11.81 -16.31 -16.29
N SER A 209 -10.93 -17.14 -15.70
CA SER A 209 -10.29 -18.24 -16.42
C SER A 209 -11.26 -19.37 -16.85
N THR A 210 -12.41 -19.49 -16.18
CA THR A 210 -13.45 -20.46 -16.53
C THR A 210 -14.51 -19.91 -17.49
N GLY A 211 -14.41 -18.63 -17.89
CA GLY A 211 -15.30 -18.00 -18.88
C GLY A 211 -16.62 -17.46 -18.33
N ASP A 212 -16.82 -17.42 -17.01
CA ASP A 212 -17.99 -16.77 -16.40
C ASP A 212 -17.71 -15.27 -16.20
N HIS A 213 -17.83 -14.51 -17.28
CA HIS A 213 -17.43 -13.10 -17.30
C HIS A 213 -18.27 -12.23 -16.35
N ALA A 214 -19.57 -12.51 -16.21
CA ALA A 214 -20.48 -11.69 -15.40
C ALA A 214 -20.16 -11.81 -13.90
N GLU A 215 -19.93 -13.04 -13.42
CA GLU A 215 -19.54 -13.28 -12.04
C GLU A 215 -18.13 -12.74 -11.75
N ALA A 216 -17.19 -12.90 -12.70
CA ALA A 216 -15.85 -12.33 -12.57
C ALA A 216 -15.87 -10.80 -12.42
N ILE A 217 -16.68 -10.11 -13.23
CA ILE A 217 -16.88 -8.65 -13.12
C ILE A 217 -17.46 -8.28 -11.74
N ARG A 218 -18.52 -8.96 -11.29
CA ARG A 218 -19.16 -8.67 -9.99
C ARG A 218 -18.19 -8.84 -8.80
N LEU A 219 -17.35 -9.88 -8.85
CA LEU A 219 -16.31 -10.12 -7.85
C LEU A 219 -15.22 -9.04 -7.91
N ALA A 220 -14.79 -8.63 -9.11
CA ALA A 220 -13.82 -7.56 -9.29
C ALA A 220 -14.35 -6.20 -8.82
N GLU A 221 -15.60 -5.84 -9.13
CA GLU A 221 -16.27 -4.64 -8.59
C GLU A 221 -16.30 -4.66 -7.05
N SER A 222 -16.55 -5.84 -6.47
CA SER A 222 -16.53 -6.00 -5.02
C SER A 222 -15.13 -5.78 -4.44
N ALA A 223 -14.09 -6.29 -5.10
CA ALA A 223 -12.69 -6.11 -4.73
C ALA A 223 -12.20 -4.66 -4.91
N ALA A 224 -12.82 -3.89 -5.80
CA ALA A 224 -12.51 -2.49 -6.06
C ALA A 224 -13.07 -1.50 -5.01
N ARG A 225 -13.87 -1.98 -4.05
CA ARG A 225 -14.41 -1.15 -2.96
C ARG A 225 -13.39 -0.91 -1.86
N TRP A 226 -13.44 0.25 -1.23
CA TRP A 226 -12.61 0.55 -0.05
C TRP A 226 -12.91 -0.43 1.11
N PRO A 227 -11.88 -0.84 1.87
CA PRO A 227 -10.45 -0.72 1.56
C PRO A 227 -10.07 -1.64 0.41
N TRP A 228 -9.29 -1.13 -0.56
CA TRP A 228 -8.99 -1.83 -1.81
C TRP A 228 -8.13 -3.08 -1.63
N ALA A 229 -8.27 -4.05 -2.54
CA ALA A 229 -7.33 -5.16 -2.69
C ALA A 229 -5.89 -4.68 -2.95
N THR A 230 -4.92 -5.57 -2.76
CA THR A 230 -3.51 -5.25 -3.06
C THR A 230 -3.30 -5.02 -4.57
N GLY A 231 -2.39 -4.10 -4.92
CA GLY A 231 -2.10 -3.76 -6.31
C GLY A 231 -3.17 -2.84 -6.92
N PRO A 232 -3.01 -1.51 -6.81
CA PRO A 232 -3.92 -0.54 -7.44
C PRO A 232 -4.22 -0.86 -8.91
N GLY A 233 -5.49 -0.78 -9.33
CA GLY A 233 -5.89 -1.07 -10.71
C GLY A 233 -6.05 -2.56 -11.07
N SER A 234 -5.72 -3.52 -10.18
CA SER A 234 -5.85 -4.95 -10.50
C SER A 234 -7.29 -5.38 -10.79
N ALA A 235 -8.25 -4.88 -10.00
CA ALA A 235 -9.66 -5.19 -10.20
C ALA A 235 -10.17 -4.62 -11.53
N GLN A 236 -9.76 -3.40 -11.86
CA GLN A 236 -10.09 -2.74 -13.13
C GLN A 236 -9.53 -3.49 -14.33
N TYR A 237 -8.31 -4.01 -14.22
CA TYR A 237 -7.74 -4.86 -15.28
C TYR A 237 -8.57 -6.13 -15.50
N VAL A 238 -8.98 -6.84 -14.43
CA VAL A 238 -9.86 -8.01 -14.55
C VAL A 238 -11.19 -7.63 -15.21
N MET A 239 -11.81 -6.53 -14.80
CA MET A 239 -13.04 -6.04 -15.44
C MET A 239 -12.82 -5.72 -16.91
N ALA A 240 -11.69 -5.10 -17.27
CA ALA A 240 -11.35 -4.75 -18.65
C ALA A 240 -11.26 -5.99 -19.54
N GLU A 241 -10.53 -7.02 -19.10
CA GLU A 241 -10.40 -8.31 -19.80
C GLU A 241 -11.77 -8.97 -20.02
N MET A 242 -12.61 -9.01 -18.98
CA MET A 242 -13.93 -9.66 -19.06
C MET A 242 -14.91 -8.89 -19.96
N LEU A 243 -14.90 -7.56 -19.88
CA LEU A 243 -15.69 -6.70 -20.77
C LEU A 243 -15.24 -6.85 -22.22
N HIS A 244 -13.93 -6.91 -22.46
CA HIS A 244 -13.37 -7.14 -23.78
C HIS A 244 -13.84 -8.48 -24.35
N GLN A 245 -13.69 -9.56 -23.57
CA GLN A 245 -14.11 -10.91 -23.98
C GLN A 245 -15.63 -11.04 -24.17
N SER A 246 -16.42 -10.19 -23.51
CA SER A 246 -17.87 -10.10 -23.68
C SER A 246 -18.29 -9.20 -24.86
N GLY A 247 -17.35 -8.57 -25.57
CA GLY A 247 -17.61 -7.67 -26.69
C GLY A 247 -17.95 -6.22 -26.32
N ASP A 248 -17.97 -5.89 -25.02
CA ASP A 248 -18.22 -4.52 -24.53
C ASP A 248 -16.92 -3.70 -24.58
N ARG A 249 -16.50 -3.39 -25.80
CA ARG A 249 -15.20 -2.77 -26.09
C ARG A 249 -15.06 -1.38 -25.46
N ALA A 250 -16.11 -0.57 -25.47
CA ALA A 250 -16.08 0.78 -24.90
C ALA A 250 -15.84 0.76 -23.39
N ARG A 251 -16.56 -0.10 -22.65
CA ARG A 251 -16.35 -0.22 -21.20
C ARG A 251 -15.03 -0.92 -20.86
N ALA A 252 -14.58 -1.86 -21.69
CA ALA A 252 -13.28 -2.49 -21.54
C ALA A 252 -12.15 -1.46 -21.60
N GLU A 253 -12.14 -0.59 -22.61
CA GLU A 253 -11.14 0.47 -22.75
C GLU A 253 -11.12 1.39 -21.54
N ALA A 254 -12.29 1.85 -21.07
CA ALA A 254 -12.38 2.69 -19.89
C ALA A 254 -11.75 2.02 -18.65
N MET A 255 -11.94 0.71 -18.50
CA MET A 255 -11.36 -0.05 -17.39
C MET A 255 -9.86 -0.30 -17.54
N TYR A 256 -9.34 -0.51 -18.76
CA TYR A 256 -7.89 -0.56 -18.98
C TYR A 256 -7.22 0.78 -18.65
N LEU A 257 -7.80 1.89 -19.12
CA LEU A 257 -7.30 3.23 -18.85
C LEU A 257 -7.28 3.51 -17.35
N GLU A 258 -8.36 3.17 -16.66
CA GLU A 258 -8.45 3.31 -15.21
C GLU A 258 -7.43 2.42 -14.48
N SER A 259 -7.23 1.18 -14.96
CA SER A 259 -6.19 0.30 -14.41
C SER A 259 -4.79 0.90 -14.56
N CYS A 260 -4.46 1.43 -15.75
CA CYS A 260 -3.19 2.11 -16.00
C CYS A 260 -3.05 3.40 -15.17
N ARG A 261 -4.14 4.12 -14.92
CA ARG A 261 -4.12 5.33 -14.09
C ARG A 261 -3.84 5.02 -12.62
N LEU A 262 -4.47 3.96 -12.09
CA LEU A 262 -4.31 3.53 -10.70
C LEU A 262 -2.98 2.80 -10.47
N GLY A 263 -2.55 1.98 -11.43
CA GLY A 263 -1.31 1.20 -11.40
C GLY A 263 -0.44 1.50 -12.62
N PRO A 264 0.14 2.71 -12.73
CA PRO A 264 0.91 3.13 -13.91
C PRO A 264 2.23 2.36 -14.07
N ASP A 265 2.59 1.62 -13.03
CA ASP A 265 3.72 0.73 -12.86
C ASP A 265 3.45 -0.72 -13.25
N LYS A 266 2.24 -1.06 -13.69
CA LYS A 266 1.90 -2.41 -14.09
C LYS A 266 2.11 -2.59 -15.59
N PHE A 267 2.93 -3.58 -15.94
CA PHE A 267 3.23 -3.92 -17.32
C PHE A 267 1.98 -4.37 -18.08
N TRP A 268 1.24 -5.36 -17.55
CA TRP A 268 0.14 -6.01 -18.26
C TRP A 268 -1.01 -5.08 -18.66
N PRO A 269 -1.54 -4.21 -17.79
CA PRO A 269 -2.59 -3.26 -18.20
C PRO A 269 -2.18 -2.35 -19.37
N ALA A 270 -0.93 -1.86 -19.37
CA ALA A 270 -0.43 -1.01 -20.46
C ALA A 270 -0.16 -1.81 -21.74
N ALA A 271 0.40 -3.01 -21.61
CA ALA A 271 0.67 -3.94 -22.70
C ALA A 271 -0.62 -4.37 -23.41
N ASP A 272 -1.61 -4.81 -22.65
CA ASP A 272 -2.88 -5.30 -23.19
C ASP A 272 -3.74 -4.16 -23.69
N LEU A 273 -3.66 -2.95 -23.13
CA LEU A 273 -4.30 -1.77 -23.71
C LEU A 273 -3.69 -1.38 -25.06
N ALA A 274 -2.36 -1.45 -25.19
CA ALA A 274 -1.70 -1.24 -26.47
C ALA A 274 -2.13 -2.30 -27.51
N LEU A 275 -2.16 -3.57 -27.10
CA LEU A 275 -2.63 -4.66 -27.97
C LEU A 275 -4.12 -4.50 -28.31
N PHE A 276 -4.94 -4.10 -27.36
CA PHE A 276 -6.36 -3.81 -27.51
C PHE A 276 -6.58 -2.76 -28.59
N HIS A 277 -5.84 -1.65 -28.59
CA HIS A 277 -5.92 -0.63 -29.64
C HIS A 277 -5.37 -1.15 -30.98
N ALA A 278 -4.28 -1.91 -30.97
CA ALA A 278 -3.68 -2.47 -32.19
C ALA A 278 -4.60 -3.46 -32.92
N SER A 279 -5.37 -4.25 -32.16
CA SER A 279 -6.33 -5.23 -32.68
C SER A 279 -7.72 -4.64 -32.94
N GLY A 280 -7.88 -3.32 -32.84
CA GLY A 280 -9.18 -2.69 -33.00
C GLY A 280 -9.75 -2.73 -34.42
N PRO A 281 -11.07 -2.50 -34.56
CA PRO A 281 -11.74 -2.43 -35.85
C PRO A 281 -11.44 -1.13 -36.62
N GLU A 282 -10.76 -0.17 -36.00
CA GLU A 282 -10.47 1.12 -36.61
C GLU A 282 -9.44 0.99 -37.76
N PRO A 283 -9.39 1.95 -38.70
CA PRO A 283 -8.37 1.97 -39.74
C PRO A 283 -6.94 1.94 -39.18
N THR A 284 -5.99 1.34 -39.89
CA THR A 284 -4.60 1.17 -39.41
C THR A 284 -3.96 2.47 -38.92
N ALA A 285 -4.22 3.61 -39.57
CA ALA A 285 -3.69 4.90 -39.12
C ALA A 285 -4.23 5.34 -37.75
N GLU A 286 -5.50 5.08 -37.47
CA GLU A 286 -6.15 5.33 -36.18
C GLU A 286 -5.56 4.42 -35.08
N ARG A 287 -5.43 3.12 -35.39
CA ARG A 287 -4.85 2.14 -34.46
C ARG A 287 -3.44 2.53 -34.06
N ARG A 288 -2.59 2.91 -35.04
CA ARG A 288 -1.23 3.41 -34.77
C ARG A 288 -1.25 4.62 -33.83
N ARG A 289 -2.06 5.64 -34.14
CA ARG A 289 -2.16 6.85 -33.30
C ARG A 289 -2.52 6.52 -31.84
N ARG A 290 -3.42 5.56 -31.61
CA ARG A 290 -3.83 5.14 -30.25
C ARG A 290 -2.81 4.26 -29.55
N VAL A 291 -2.03 3.48 -30.30
CA VAL A 291 -0.98 2.59 -29.77
C VAL A 291 0.29 3.34 -29.40
N ASP A 292 0.66 4.37 -30.16
CA ASP A 292 1.95 5.08 -30.02
C ASP A 292 2.22 5.61 -28.60
N PRO A 293 1.27 6.24 -27.89
CA PRO A 293 1.49 6.66 -26.50
C PRO A 293 1.85 5.49 -25.59
N TRP A 294 1.17 4.34 -25.75
CA TRP A 294 1.40 3.17 -24.91
C TRP A 294 2.68 2.44 -25.27
N ARG A 295 3.09 2.40 -26.54
CA ARG A 295 4.43 1.94 -26.94
C ARG A 295 5.53 2.75 -26.28
N ASN A 296 5.38 4.08 -26.23
CA ASN A 296 6.35 4.94 -25.56
C ASN A 296 6.41 4.64 -24.05
N VAL A 297 5.26 4.42 -23.40
CA VAL A 297 5.21 3.98 -22.00
C VAL A 297 5.91 2.63 -21.81
N LEU A 298 5.60 1.63 -22.64
CA LEU A 298 6.19 0.30 -22.61
C LEU A 298 7.72 0.34 -22.76
N SER A 299 8.23 1.04 -23.77
CA SER A 299 9.66 1.12 -24.05
C SER A 299 10.44 1.94 -23.00
N ARG A 300 9.84 2.99 -22.41
CA ARG A 300 10.53 3.82 -21.41
C ARG A 300 10.46 3.22 -20.02
N ARG A 301 9.26 2.84 -19.57
CA ARG A 301 9.00 2.44 -18.18
C ARG A 301 9.28 0.96 -17.95
N PHE A 302 9.04 0.13 -18.96
CA PHE A 302 9.14 -1.32 -18.86
C PHE A 302 10.29 -1.90 -19.68
N ALA A 303 11.31 -1.08 -19.98
CA ALA A 303 12.48 -1.44 -20.79
C ALA A 303 13.18 -2.75 -20.36
N ARG A 304 13.10 -3.08 -19.07
CA ARG A 304 13.71 -4.28 -18.47
C ARG A 304 12.72 -5.43 -18.23
N HIS A 305 11.45 -5.29 -18.60
CA HIS A 305 10.46 -6.33 -18.40
C HIS A 305 10.73 -7.49 -19.38
N PRO A 306 10.80 -8.75 -18.91
CA PRO A 306 11.20 -9.89 -19.74
C PRO A 306 10.26 -10.13 -20.93
N ASP A 307 8.96 -9.85 -20.77
CA ASP A 307 7.96 -10.02 -21.83
C ASP A 307 7.85 -8.83 -22.80
N LEU A 308 8.58 -7.73 -22.57
CA LEU A 308 8.45 -6.53 -23.41
C LEU A 308 8.71 -6.83 -24.90
N PRO A 309 9.81 -7.51 -25.31
CA PRO A 309 10.07 -7.77 -26.73
C PRO A 309 8.97 -8.60 -27.39
N ARG A 310 8.49 -9.63 -26.70
CA ARG A 310 7.40 -10.50 -27.17
C ARG A 310 6.10 -9.72 -27.35
N MET A 311 5.80 -8.81 -26.43
CA MET A 311 4.59 -8.00 -26.50
C MET A 311 4.66 -6.95 -27.61
N LEU A 312 5.79 -6.25 -27.77
CA LEU A 312 5.98 -5.29 -28.86
C LEU A 312 5.80 -5.96 -30.24
N ASP A 313 6.38 -7.15 -30.43
CA ASP A 313 6.18 -7.95 -31.64
C ASP A 313 4.69 -8.32 -31.87
N LYS A 314 3.97 -8.71 -30.81
CA LYS A 314 2.53 -9.00 -30.92
C LYS A 314 1.73 -7.78 -31.35
N ILE A 315 2.06 -6.60 -30.82
CA ILE A 315 1.44 -5.32 -31.18
C ILE A 315 1.78 -4.97 -32.64
N ASP A 316 3.04 -5.13 -33.08
CA ASP A 316 3.47 -4.89 -34.47
C ASP A 316 2.73 -5.79 -35.46
N ARG A 317 2.59 -7.08 -35.13
CA ARG A 317 1.82 -8.03 -35.93
C ARG A 317 0.35 -7.62 -36.01
N ALA A 318 -0.29 -7.26 -34.91
CA ALA A 318 -1.69 -6.80 -34.93
C ALA A 318 -1.90 -5.54 -35.79
N LEU A 319 -0.96 -4.60 -35.78
CA LEU A 319 -1.02 -3.39 -36.62
C LEU A 319 -0.85 -3.66 -38.12
N THR A 320 -0.17 -4.75 -38.49
CA THR A 320 0.15 -5.10 -39.88
C THR A 320 -0.82 -6.12 -40.49
N SER A 321 -1.27 -7.11 -39.72
CA SER A 321 -2.04 -8.25 -40.24
C SER A 321 -3.47 -7.89 -40.63
N GLY A 322 -4.07 -6.85 -40.04
CA GLY A 322 -5.50 -6.56 -40.23
C GLY A 322 -6.45 -7.63 -39.63
N ASP A 323 -5.96 -8.85 -39.41
CA ASP A 323 -6.68 -9.96 -38.80
C ASP A 323 -6.77 -9.83 -37.28
N VAL A 324 -8.00 -9.64 -36.81
CA VAL A 324 -8.38 -9.33 -35.43
C VAL A 324 -8.63 -10.59 -34.58
N THR A 325 -8.74 -11.78 -35.17
CA THR A 325 -9.51 -12.88 -34.56
C THR A 325 -8.70 -14.04 -33.95
N ALA A 326 -7.38 -14.13 -34.10
CA ALA A 326 -6.70 -15.41 -33.88
C ALA A 326 -6.07 -15.68 -32.49
N ASP A 327 -5.76 -14.69 -31.63
CA ASP A 327 -4.77 -14.94 -30.57
C ASP A 327 -5.10 -14.41 -29.14
N HIS A 328 -6.37 -14.33 -28.78
CA HIS A 328 -6.80 -13.96 -27.41
C HIS A 328 -7.08 -15.15 -26.47
N ARG A 329 -7.04 -16.40 -26.94
CA ARG A 329 -7.41 -17.56 -26.09
C ARG A 329 -6.32 -18.09 -25.14
N ARG A 330 -5.14 -17.47 -25.01
CA ARG A 330 -3.99 -18.12 -24.32
C ARG A 330 -3.33 -17.36 -23.16
N HIS A 331 -3.87 -16.25 -22.65
CA HIS A 331 -3.22 -15.50 -21.56
C HIS A 331 -3.96 -15.48 -20.22
N SER A 332 -5.04 -16.26 -20.05
CA SER A 332 -5.71 -16.40 -18.75
C SER A 332 -4.88 -17.09 -17.65
N ALA A 333 -3.62 -17.42 -17.91
CA ALA A 333 -2.63 -17.80 -16.91
C ALA A 333 -1.56 -16.70 -16.84
N GLU A 334 -1.90 -15.58 -16.20
CA GLU A 334 -0.88 -14.76 -15.55
C GLU A 334 -0.05 -15.74 -14.70
N PRO A 335 1.29 -15.82 -14.83
CA PRO A 335 2.08 -16.59 -13.88
C PRO A 335 1.75 -16.01 -12.53
N ASP A 336 1.13 -16.85 -11.69
CA ASP A 336 0.62 -16.51 -10.39
C ASP A 336 1.69 -15.74 -9.59
N VAL A 337 1.65 -14.40 -9.61
CA VAL A 337 2.58 -13.56 -8.84
C VAL A 337 2.27 -13.70 -7.35
N SER A 338 1.18 -14.41 -6.98
CA SER A 338 0.92 -14.86 -5.61
C SER A 338 1.49 -16.24 -5.29
N ARG A 339 2.06 -16.97 -6.26
CA ARG A 339 3.11 -17.95 -5.95
C ARG A 339 4.38 -17.18 -5.67
N GLY A 340 4.53 -16.77 -4.41
CA GLY A 340 5.86 -16.74 -3.82
C GLY A 340 6.58 -18.06 -4.18
N PRO A 341 7.90 -18.05 -4.39
CA PRO A 341 8.62 -19.22 -4.88
C PRO A 341 8.22 -20.45 -4.05
N THR A 342 7.52 -21.38 -4.70
CA THR A 342 7.30 -22.72 -4.16
C THR A 342 8.66 -23.29 -3.85
N ARG A 343 8.92 -23.51 -2.55
CA ARG A 343 10.08 -24.24 -2.07
C ARG A 343 10.00 -25.70 -2.49
#